data_AF-A0A2T0T122-F1
#
_entry.id   AF-A0A2T0T122-F1
#
_cell.length_a   1.000
_cell.length_b   1.000
_cell.length_c   1.000
_cell.angle_alpha   90.00
_cell.angle_beta   90.00
_cell.angle_gamma   90.00
#
_symmetry.space_group_name_H-M   'P 1'
#
loop_
_entity.id
_entity.type
_entity.pdbx_description
1 polymer ?
#
loop_
_entity_poly.entity_id
_entity_poly.type
_entity_poly.pdbx_seq_one_letter_code
_entity_poly.pdbx_strand_id
1 'polypeptide(L)' 'MARTGVRAVVGYTRQVYWHESAAFDLTLLPELLDDTDPKNVYGRLVKRHPYFVDGLGLRIATATWVSPRTRTAA' A
#
# COMPACT_ATOMS: atom_id res chain seq x y z
N MET A 1 -5.89 -23.05 -14.89
CA MET A 1 -5.59 -21.62 -14.63
C MET A 1 -4.37 -21.55 -13.72
N ALA A 2 -3.34 -20.79 -14.11
CA ALA A 2 -2.13 -20.67 -13.31
C ALA A 2 -2.45 -19.91 -12.00
N ARG A 3 -2.12 -20.50 -10.84
CA ARG A 3 -2.18 -19.82 -9.56
C ARG A 3 -0.87 -19.08 -9.37
N THR A 4 -0.93 -17.75 -9.35
CA THR A 4 0.26 -16.88 -9.26
C THR A 4 0.86 -16.81 -7.86
N GLY A 5 0.16 -17.33 -6.83
CA GLY A 5 0.59 -17.24 -5.43
C GLY A 5 0.48 -15.83 -4.83
N VAL A 6 -0.11 -14.87 -5.56
CA VAL A 6 -0.27 -13.48 -5.10
C VAL A 6 -1.15 -13.43 -3.84
N ARG A 7 -0.64 -12.80 -2.78
CA ARG A 7 -1.33 -12.64 -1.50
C ARG A 7 -2.01 -11.28 -1.36
N ALA A 8 -1.46 -10.26 -2.01
CA ALA A 8 -1.99 -8.91 -2.01
C ALA A 8 -1.59 -8.16 -3.28
N VAL A 9 -2.42 -7.22 -3.70
CA VAL A 9 -2.11 -6.17 -4.66
C VAL A 9 -1.98 -4.87 -3.88
N VAL A 10 -0.90 -4.15 -4.12
CA VAL A 10 -0.61 -2.87 -3.47
C VAL A 10 -0.41 -1.81 -4.54
N GLY A 11 -0.97 -0.62 -4.35
CA GLY A 11 -0.79 0.48 -5.28
C GLY A 11 -1.51 1.75 -4.84
N TYR A 12 -1.38 2.81 -5.62
CA TYR A 12 -1.97 4.11 -5.34
C TYR A 12 -3.28 4.31 -6.11
N THR A 13 -4.22 5.04 -5.52
CA THR A 13 -5.45 5.48 -6.24
C THR A 13 -5.29 6.79 -6.99
N ARG A 14 -4.22 7.55 -6.70
CA ARG A 14 -3.92 8.81 -7.37
C ARG A 14 -2.86 8.60 -8.44
N GLN A 15 -2.78 9.55 -9.37
CA GLN A 15 -1.63 9.62 -10.27
C GLN A 15 -0.39 9.93 -9.45
N VAL A 16 0.65 9.13 -9.66
CA VAL A 16 1.95 9.30 -9.00
C VAL A 16 3.03 9.57 -10.04
N TYR A 17 4.00 10.39 -9.67
CA TYR A 17 5.16 10.67 -10.49
C TYR A 17 6.26 9.63 -10.26
N TRP A 18 7.24 9.62 -11.15
CA TRP A 18 8.35 8.67 -11.09
C TRP A 18 9.08 8.66 -9.74
N HIS A 19 9.32 9.84 -9.14
CA HIS A 19 10.04 9.94 -7.87
C HIS A 19 9.24 9.39 -6.69
N GLU A 20 7.91 9.53 -6.68
CA GLU A 20 7.02 8.95 -5.66
C GLU A 20 6.99 7.41 -5.80
N SER A 21 6.99 6.90 -7.03
CA SER A 21 7.12 5.47 -7.30
C SER A 21 8.46 4.92 -6.85
N ALA A 22 9.57 5.62 -7.11
CA ALA A 22 10.89 5.21 -6.63
C ALA A 22 10.96 5.25 -5.09
N ALA A 23 10.33 6.25 -4.47
CA ALA A 23 10.25 6.33 -3.02
C ALA A 23 9.44 5.17 -2.43
N PHE A 24 8.39 4.69 -3.11
CA PHE A 24 7.67 3.47 -2.70
C PHE A 24 8.60 2.26 -2.57
N ASP A 25 9.40 2.00 -3.59
CA ASP A 25 10.31 0.84 -3.64
C ASP A 25 11.37 0.90 -2.53
N LEU A 26 11.84 2.09 -2.20
CA LEU A 26 12.88 2.29 -1.18
C LEU A 26 12.34 2.33 0.25
N THR A 27 11.05 2.63 0.44
CA THR A 27 10.49 2.89 1.78
C THR A 27 9.39 1.91 2.18
N LEU A 28 8.35 1.74 1.36
CA LEU A 28 7.20 0.90 1.72
C LEU A 28 7.43 -0.56 1.35
N LEU A 29 8.08 -0.84 0.23
CA LEU A 29 8.27 -2.21 -0.25
C LEU A 29 9.01 -3.11 0.76
N PRO A 30 10.09 -2.67 1.44
CA PRO A 30 10.72 -3.47 2.49
C PRO A 30 9.75 -3.82 3.63
N GLU A 31 8.97 -2.84 4.13
CA GLU A 31 8.00 -3.09 5.20
C GLU A 31 6.85 -4.03 4.77
N LEU A 32 6.49 -4.00 3.48
CA LEU A 32 5.49 -4.89 2.88
C LEU A 32 6.01 -6.32 2.74
N LEU A 33 7.29 -6.50 2.43
CA LEU A 33 7.92 -7.81 2.28
C LEU A 33 8.24 -8.47 3.63
N ASP A 34 8.49 -7.67 4.66
CA ASP A 34 8.80 -8.14 6.02
C ASP A 34 7.56 -8.59 6.82
N ASP A 35 6.35 -8.42 6.29
CA ASP A 35 5.11 -8.82 6.97
C ASP A 35 4.32 -9.88 6.22
N THR A 36 3.59 -10.70 6.98
CA THR A 36 2.68 -11.72 6.48
C THR A 36 1.20 -11.34 6.63
N ASP A 37 0.89 -10.31 7.42
CA ASP A 37 -0.46 -9.79 7.66
C ASP A 37 -0.64 -8.41 7.00
N PRO A 38 -1.36 -8.36 5.85
CA PRO A 38 -1.67 -7.14 5.12
C PRO A 38 -2.38 -6.05 5.96
N LYS A 39 -3.17 -6.42 6.97
CA LYS A 39 -3.88 -5.45 7.82
C LYS A 39 -2.93 -4.80 8.82
N ASN A 40 -2.06 -5.62 9.43
CA ASN A 40 -1.08 -5.14 10.39
C ASN A 40 -0.07 -4.20 9.72
N VAL A 41 0.51 -4.60 8.59
CA VAL A 41 1.43 -3.73 7.85
C VAL A 41 0.74 -2.45 7.41
N TYR A 42 -0.49 -2.51 6.90
CA TYR A 42 -1.24 -1.29 6.57
C TYR A 42 -1.37 -0.35 7.77
N GLY A 43 -1.72 -0.87 8.95
CA GLY A 43 -1.81 -0.09 10.18
C GLY A 43 -0.49 0.57 10.59
N ARG A 44 0.67 -0.06 10.30
CA ARG A 44 1.98 0.56 10.50
C ARG A 44 2.28 1.61 9.46
N LEU A 45 2.00 1.35 8.18
CA LEU A 45 2.21 2.28 7.08
C LEU A 45 1.40 3.57 7.29
N VAL A 46 0.16 3.48 7.78
CA VAL A 46 -0.67 4.65 8.16
C VAL A 46 0.06 5.54 9.17
N LYS A 47 0.75 4.95 10.15
CA LYS A 47 1.42 5.68 11.23
C LYS A 47 2.77 6.26 10.80
N ARG A 48 3.54 5.49 10.03
CA ARG A 48 4.94 5.83 9.69
C ARG A 48 5.05 6.64 8.41
N HIS A 49 4.13 6.43 7.48
CA HIS A 49 4.19 6.92 6.10
C HIS A 49 2.86 7.57 5.66
N PRO A 50 2.31 8.55 6.42
CA PRO A 50 0.99 9.11 6.14
C PRO A 50 0.92 9.80 4.77
N TYR A 51 2.04 10.35 4.27
CA TYR A 51 2.10 10.93 2.93
C TYR A 51 1.76 9.90 1.83
N PHE A 52 2.29 8.68 1.93
CA PHE A 52 2.00 7.64 0.94
C PHE A 52 0.58 7.10 1.09
N VAL A 53 0.12 6.89 2.33
CA VAL A 53 -1.21 6.33 2.58
C VAL A 53 -2.32 7.34 2.27
N ASP A 54 -2.25 8.52 2.87
CA ASP A 54 -3.31 9.51 2.77
C ASP A 54 -3.09 10.49 1.62
N GLY A 55 -1.84 10.89 1.40
CA GLY A 55 -1.47 11.84 0.34
C GLY A 55 -1.54 11.24 -1.06
N LEU A 56 -0.98 10.05 -1.27
CA LEU A 56 -1.00 9.35 -2.56
C LEU A 56 -2.15 8.34 -2.68
N GLY A 57 -2.83 8.03 -1.58
CA GLY A 57 -3.94 7.09 -1.56
C GLY A 57 -3.49 5.64 -1.72
N LEU A 58 -2.48 5.21 -0.95
CA LEU A 58 -2.04 3.81 -0.93
C LEU A 58 -3.20 2.88 -0.57
N ARG A 59 -3.32 1.78 -1.31
CA ARG A 59 -4.29 0.72 -1.09
C ARG A 59 -3.60 -0.61 -1.06
N ILE A 60 -4.02 -1.44 -0.13
CA ILE A 60 -3.76 -2.87 -0.11
C ILE A 60 -5.07 -3.60 -0.32
N ALA A 61 -5.10 -4.50 -1.30
CA ALA A 61 -6.21 -5.38 -1.61
C ALA A 61 -5.74 -6.84 -1.56
N THR A 62 -6.50 -7.67 -0.86
CA THR A 62 -6.32 -9.12 -0.75
C THR A 62 -7.58 -9.80 -1.25
N ALA A 63 -7.62 -11.14 -1.27
CA ALA A 63 -8.80 -11.89 -1.70
C ALA A 63 -10.07 -11.60 -0.86
N THR A 64 -9.92 -11.24 0.42
CA THR A 64 -11.05 -11.12 1.37
C THR A 64 -11.15 -9.75 2.04
N TRP A 65 -10.18 -8.86 1.78
CA TRP A 65 -10.12 -7.57 2.44
C TRP A 65 -9.44 -6.53 1.57
N VAL A 66 -9.96 -5.31 1.63
CA VAL A 66 -9.31 -4.13 1.09
C VAL A 66 -9.19 -3.13 2.23
N SER A 67 -8.05 -2.45 2.28
CA SER A 67 -7.81 -1.31 3.18
C SER A 67 -9.00 -0.32 3.21
N PRO A 68 -9.16 0.51 4.26
CA PRO A 68 -10.12 1.62 4.26
C PRO A 68 -9.71 2.72 3.29
N ARG A 69 -10.67 3.31 2.56
CA ARG A 69 -10.36 4.44 1.67
C ARG A 69 -10.11 5.66 2.54
N THR A 70 -8.92 6.27 2.45
CA THR A 70 -8.68 7.54 3.13
C THR A 70 -9.57 8.62 2.54
N ARG A 71 -10.27 9.35 3.42
CA ARG A 71 -11.26 10.38 3.08
C ARG A 71 -10.68 11.80 2.98
N THR A 72 -9.37 11.96 3.12
CA THR A 72 -8.74 13.29 3.08
C THR A 72 -8.74 13.81 1.64
N ALA A 73 -9.87 14.44 1.30
CA ALA A 73 -10.03 15.35 0.20
C ALA A 73 -9.14 16.57 0.48
N ALA A 74 -8.26 16.84 -0.48
CA ALA A 74 -7.80 18.19 -0.78
C ALA A 74 -8.22 18.43 -2.23
#